data_AF-A0A6C0LGB3-F1
#
_entry.id   AF-A0A6C0LGB3-F1
#
_cell.length_a   1.000
_cell.length_b   1.000
_cell.length_c   1.000
_cell.angle_alpha   90.00
_cell.angle_beta   90.00
_cell.angle_gamma   90.00
#
_symmetry.space_group_name_H-M   'P 1'
#
loop_
_entity.id
_entity.type
_entity.pdbx_description
1 polymer ?
#
loop_
_entity_poly.entity_id
_entity_poly.type
_entity_poly.pdbx_seq_one_letter_code
_entity_poly.pdbx_strand_id
1 'polypeptide(L)'
;MGPVMNIATVIMTFISCVSGLTPTITSTQKVSKFVQEAELKHGRVAMVSTLTIPTLEILNGNHQGIYELSSQPITFQLSLLGVFACSEVSQLLKAYQYPMEPMKWFNIKECHVPGEYSFDPLGFSNTTESLSDYKRTELFNGRVAMLAVFGIIVQELCTDKTVIDTLVGGM
;
A
#
# COMPACT_ATOMS: atom_id res chain seq x y z
N MET A 1 -10.48 -6.14 37.17
CA MET A 1 -9.52 -7.10 36.57
C MET A 1 -10.13 -7.56 35.26
N GLY A 2 -9.91 -6.80 34.20
CA GLY A 2 -10.45 -7.12 32.87
C GLY A 2 -9.65 -8.27 32.24
N PRO A 3 -10.28 -9.15 31.46
CA PRO A 3 -9.59 -10.26 30.81
C PRO A 3 -8.59 -9.70 29.80
N VAL A 4 -7.32 -10.05 30.00
CA VAL A 4 -6.24 -9.78 29.05
C VAL A 4 -6.62 -10.47 27.74
N MET A 5 -6.93 -9.67 26.72
CA MET A 5 -7.31 -10.16 25.41
C MET A 5 -6.09 -10.85 24.79
N ASN A 6 -6.07 -12.18 24.88
CA ASN A 6 -4.94 -12.99 24.46
C ASN A 6 -4.70 -12.82 22.95
N ILE A 7 -3.47 -12.51 22.55
CA ILE A 7 -3.06 -12.26 21.15
C ILE A 7 -3.51 -13.39 20.21
N ALA A 8 -3.53 -14.63 20.70
CA ALA A 8 -4.06 -15.78 19.98
C ALA A 8 -5.56 -15.65 19.63
N THR A 9 -6.37 -15.03 20.49
CA THR A 9 -7.80 -14.83 20.27
C THR A 9 -8.05 -13.73 19.23
N VAL A 10 -7.25 -12.66 19.21
CA VAL A 10 -7.33 -11.61 18.19
C VAL A 10 -6.93 -12.17 16.82
N ILE A 11 -5.80 -12.89 16.75
CA ILE A 11 -5.31 -13.51 15.51
C ILE A 11 -6.31 -14.54 14.96
N MET A 12 -6.89 -15.40 15.82
CA MET A 12 -7.87 -16.41 15.38
C MET A 12 -9.20 -15.77 14.96
N THR A 13 -9.61 -14.68 15.59
CA THR A 13 -10.80 -13.91 15.17
C THR A 13 -10.53 -13.20 13.83
N PHE A 14 -9.32 -12.68 13.63
CA PHE A 14 -8.92 -12.03 12.37
C PHE A 14 -8.80 -13.03 11.22
N ILE A 15 -8.21 -14.21 11.44
CA ILE A 15 -8.13 -15.31 10.46
C ILE A 15 -9.53 -15.84 10.11
N SER A 16 -10.42 -15.96 11.09
CA SER A 16 -11.82 -16.37 10.87
C SER A 16 -12.59 -15.32 10.07
N CYS A 17 -12.30 -14.02 10.27
CA CYS A 17 -12.91 -12.92 9.53
C CYS A 17 -12.37 -12.83 8.08
N VAL A 18 -11.06 -13.03 7.90
CA VAL A 18 -10.39 -13.07 6.58
C VAL A 18 -10.85 -14.25 5.73
N SER A 19 -11.15 -15.40 6.34
CA SER A 19 -11.71 -16.56 5.65
C SER A 19 -13.14 -16.31 5.13
N GLY A 20 -13.86 -15.35 5.72
CA GLY A 20 -15.14 -14.85 5.22
C GLY A 20 -15.01 -13.69 4.22
N LEU A 21 -13.79 -13.18 4.01
CA LEU A 21 -13.48 -12.02 3.18
C LEU A 21 -12.99 -12.43 1.78
N THR A 22 -13.41 -13.58 1.25
CA THR A 22 -13.41 -13.80 -0.20
C THR A 22 -14.60 -13.05 -0.78
N PRO A 23 -14.44 -11.86 -1.40
CA PRO A 23 -15.57 -11.20 -2.00
C PRO A 23 -15.99 -12.00 -3.23
N THR A 24 -17.22 -12.49 -3.20
CA THR A 24 -18.00 -13.01 -4.35
C THR A 24 -18.17 -11.99 -5.49
N ILE A 25 -17.45 -10.86 -5.48
CA ILE A 25 -17.67 -9.71 -6.36
C ILE A 25 -16.71 -9.72 -7.58
N THR A 26 -15.73 -10.63 -7.65
CA THR A 26 -14.65 -10.53 -8.65
C THR A 26 -14.62 -11.68 -9.67
N SER A 27 -15.77 -12.13 -10.19
CA SER A 27 -15.76 -13.04 -11.36
C SER A 27 -16.65 -12.63 -12.54
N THR A 28 -17.43 -11.54 -12.48
CA THR A 28 -18.36 -11.20 -13.59
C THR A 28 -18.43 -9.72 -14.02
N GLN A 29 -17.76 -8.78 -13.34
CA GLN A 29 -17.80 -7.36 -13.72
C GLN A 29 -16.41 -6.87 -14.14
N LYS A 30 -16.34 -6.28 -15.34
CA LYS A 30 -15.17 -5.53 -15.82
C LYS A 30 -14.84 -4.45 -14.79
N VAL A 31 -13.78 -4.64 -14.00
CA VAL A 31 -13.34 -3.68 -12.98
C VAL A 31 -13.16 -2.32 -13.65
N SER A 32 -13.71 -1.26 -13.06
CA SER A 32 -13.58 0.08 -13.64
C SER A 32 -12.09 0.48 -13.65
N LYS A 33 -11.66 1.19 -14.71
CA LYS A 33 -10.26 1.65 -14.84
C LYS A 33 -9.77 2.39 -13.58
N PHE A 34 -10.69 3.08 -12.91
CA PHE A 34 -10.45 3.79 -11.66
C PHE A 34 -10.01 2.87 -10.51
N VAL A 35 -10.73 1.76 -10.30
CA VAL A 35 -10.40 0.80 -9.24
C VAL A 35 -9.06 0.13 -9.52
N GLN A 36 -8.77 -0.22 -10.78
CA GLN A 36 -7.50 -0.82 -11.17
C GLN A 36 -6.31 0.13 -10.93
N GLU A 37 -6.47 1.42 -11.25
CA GLU A 37 -5.42 2.42 -10.99
C GLU A 37 -5.22 2.65 -9.48
N ALA A 38 -6.32 2.72 -8.72
CA ALA A 38 -6.27 2.85 -7.27
C ALA A 38 -5.55 1.66 -6.62
N GLU A 39 -5.84 0.43 -7.07
CA GLU A 39 -5.18 -0.78 -6.61
C GLU A 39 -3.67 -0.74 -6.90
N LEU A 40 -3.27 -0.35 -8.11
CA LEU A 40 -1.85 -0.22 -8.47
C LEU A 40 -1.12 0.83 -7.61
N LYS A 41 -1.73 2.00 -7.37
CA LYS A 41 -1.12 3.06 -6.54
C LYS A 41 -0.94 2.60 -5.09
N HIS A 42 -1.98 2.03 -4.49
CA HIS A 42 -1.88 1.49 -3.12
C HIS A 42 -0.90 0.32 -3.05
N GLY A 43 -0.84 -0.52 -4.09
CA GLY A 43 0.06 -1.67 -4.13
C GLY A 43 1.53 -1.24 -4.13
N ARG A 44 1.88 -0.24 -4.94
CA ARG A 44 3.23 0.34 -4.96
C ARG A 44 3.61 0.99 -3.64
N VAL A 45 2.71 1.79 -3.05
CA VAL A 45 2.94 2.43 -1.74
C VAL A 45 3.11 1.37 -0.65
N ALA A 46 2.32 0.29 -0.68
CA ALA A 46 2.43 -0.81 0.28
C ALA A 46 3.74 -1.59 0.12
N MET A 47 4.22 -1.82 -1.11
CA MET A 47 5.53 -2.46 -1.34
C MET A 47 6.66 -1.66 -0.70
N VAL A 48 6.66 -0.33 -0.87
CA VAL A 48 7.68 0.53 -0.27
C VAL A 48 7.57 0.49 1.26
N SER A 49 6.36 0.64 1.80
CA SER A 49 6.12 0.63 3.25
C SER A 49 6.53 -0.69 3.92
N THR A 50 6.27 -1.84 3.28
CA THR A 50 6.65 -3.17 3.80
C THR A 50 8.17 -3.29 4.01
N LEU A 51 8.96 -2.62 3.17
CA LEU A 51 10.42 -2.62 3.33
C LEU A 51 10.87 -1.53 4.32
N THR A 52 10.23 -0.36 4.26
CA THR A 52 10.62 0.80 5.08
C THR A 52 10.37 0.56 6.56
N ILE A 53 9.22 -0.01 6.96
CA ILE A 53 8.88 -0.17 8.39
C ILE A 53 9.92 -1.04 9.12
N PRO A 54 10.24 -2.27 8.66
CA PRO A 54 11.28 -3.08 9.30
C PRO A 54 12.67 -2.44 9.23
N THR A 55 12.99 -1.74 8.13
CA THR A 55 14.29 -1.06 7.99
C THR A 55 14.45 0.07 9.01
N LEU A 56 13.38 0.83 9.29
CA LEU A 56 13.38 1.88 10.31
C LEU A 56 13.52 1.29 11.72
N GLU A 57 12.89 0.14 11.98
CA GLU A 57 13.07 -0.58 13.26
C GLU A 57 14.52 -1.05 13.45
N ILE A 58 15.22 -1.52 12.40
CA ILE A 58 16.62 -1.94 12.50
C ILE A 58 17.55 -0.77 12.83
N LEU A 59 17.29 0.40 12.24
CA LEU A 59 18.17 1.57 12.42
C LEU A 59 17.97 2.24 13.79
N ASN A 60 16.72 2.29 14.27
CA ASN A 60 16.35 3.11 15.42
C ASN A 60 15.77 2.31 16.60
N GLY A 61 16.04 0.99 16.68
CA GLY A 61 15.39 -0.09 17.45
C GLY A 61 15.04 0.07 18.94
N ASN A 62 14.55 1.23 19.35
CA ASN A 62 14.15 1.58 20.71
C ASN A 62 12.72 2.16 20.76
N HIS A 63 12.06 2.36 19.61
CA HIS A 63 10.66 2.76 19.48
C HIS A 63 10.00 2.02 18.30
N GLN A 64 8.67 1.88 18.35
CA GLN A 64 7.89 1.25 17.27
C GLN A 64 8.00 2.05 15.97
N GLY A 65 8.07 1.36 14.83
CA GLY A 65 8.20 2.00 13.51
C GLY A 65 7.04 2.95 13.19
N ILE A 66 5.83 2.66 13.68
CA ILE A 66 4.64 3.52 13.48
C ILE A 66 4.82 4.93 14.03
N TYR A 67 5.40 5.07 15.22
CA TYR A 67 5.54 6.38 15.86
C TYR A 67 6.71 7.19 15.33
N GLU A 68 7.55 6.57 14.52
CA GLU A 68 8.81 7.19 14.13
C GLU A 68 8.62 8.36 13.17
N LEU A 69 7.59 8.34 12.32
CA LEU A 69 7.25 9.53 11.52
C LEU A 69 6.66 10.67 12.37
N SER A 70 6.06 10.36 13.52
CA SER A 70 5.42 11.35 14.40
C SER A 70 6.37 11.95 15.43
N SER A 71 7.46 11.26 15.77
CA SER A 71 8.51 11.72 16.70
C SER A 71 9.48 12.72 16.04
N GLN A 72 9.59 12.68 14.70
CA GLN A 72 10.47 13.52 13.90
C GLN A 72 10.00 14.99 13.85
N PRO A 73 10.91 15.95 13.59
CA PRO A 73 10.56 17.36 13.53
C PRO A 73 9.48 17.64 12.48
N ILE A 74 8.56 18.56 12.79
CA ILE A 74 7.43 18.94 11.93
C ILE A 74 7.86 19.34 10.50
N THR A 75 9.08 19.87 10.36
CA THR A 75 9.68 20.21 9.06
C THR A 75 9.84 18.99 8.16
N PHE A 76 10.23 17.84 8.72
CA PHE A 76 10.39 16.59 7.97
C PHE A 76 9.04 15.97 7.61
N GLN A 77 8.07 16.02 8.52
CA GLN A 77 6.72 15.52 8.26
C GLN A 77 6.03 16.33 7.15
N LEU A 78 6.13 17.66 7.20
CA LEU A 78 5.51 18.53 6.21
C LEU A 78 6.21 18.46 4.85
N SER A 79 7.54 18.28 4.83
CA SER A 79 8.27 18.10 3.58
C SER A 79 7.90 16.77 2.91
N LEU A 80 7.79 15.68 3.67
CA LEU A 80 7.34 14.38 3.17
C LEU A 80 5.92 14.49 2.61
N LEU A 81 4.98 15.06 3.39
CA LEU A 81 3.61 15.27 2.95
C LEU A 81 3.55 16.16 1.70
N GLY A 82 4.35 17.22 1.64
CA GLY A 82 4.42 18.14 0.50
C GLY A 82 4.93 17.45 -0.77
N VAL A 83 5.97 16.61 -0.66
CA VAL A 83 6.51 15.86 -1.81
C VAL A 83 5.49 14.85 -2.33
N PHE A 84 4.86 14.08 -1.44
CA PHE A 84 3.80 13.14 -1.83
C PHE A 84 2.56 13.85 -2.38
N ALA A 85 2.16 14.97 -1.79
CA ALA A 85 1.03 15.76 -2.29
C ALA A 85 1.31 16.32 -3.69
N CYS A 86 2.50 16.90 -3.91
CA CYS A 86 2.89 17.41 -5.22
C CYS A 86 2.98 16.29 -6.28
N SER A 87 3.50 15.12 -5.91
CA SER A 87 3.60 13.98 -6.83
C SER A 87 2.24 13.37 -7.17
N GLU A 88 1.32 13.26 -6.20
CA GLU A 88 -0.05 12.79 -6.43
C GLU A 88 -0.86 13.80 -7.26
N VAL A 89 -0.76 15.10 -6.97
CA VAL A 89 -1.45 16.15 -7.74
C VAL A 89 -0.95 16.18 -9.19
N SER A 90 0.35 16.03 -9.41
CA SER A 90 0.93 15.98 -10.75
C SER A 90 0.41 14.80 -11.57
N GLN A 91 0.16 13.66 -10.92
CA GLN A 91 -0.41 12.48 -11.57
C GLN A 91 -1.91 12.58 -11.77
N LEU A 92 -2.63 13.12 -10.79
CA LEU A 92 -4.05 13.39 -10.88
C LEU A 92 -4.33 14.26 -12.11
N LEU A 93 -3.59 15.36 -12.31
CA LEU A 93 -3.77 16.24 -13.46
C LEU A 93 -3.46 15.54 -14.82
N LYS A 94 -2.56 14.56 -14.83
CA LYS A 94 -2.24 13.79 -16.05
C LYS A 94 -3.31 12.73 -16.35
N ALA A 95 -3.74 11.96 -15.36
CA ALA A 95 -4.69 10.85 -15.50
C ALA A 95 -6.15 11.33 -15.63
N TYR A 96 -6.49 12.44 -14.97
CA TYR A 96 -7.84 12.92 -14.81
C TYR A 96 -8.26 13.94 -15.88
N GLN A 97 -9.53 13.90 -16.30
CA GLN A 97 -10.08 14.90 -17.23
C GLN A 97 -10.23 16.26 -16.51
N TYR A 98 -9.98 17.38 -17.20
CA TYR A 98 -10.13 18.70 -16.60
C TYR A 98 -11.57 18.94 -16.09
N PRO A 99 -11.76 19.57 -14.93
CA PRO A 99 -13.05 19.69 -14.23
C PRO A 99 -14.07 20.64 -14.89
N MET A 100 -13.89 20.97 -16.17
CA MET A 100 -14.75 21.88 -16.92
C MET A 100 -16.08 21.25 -17.34
N GLU A 101 -16.24 19.93 -17.18
CA GLU A 101 -17.49 19.20 -17.44
C GLU A 101 -18.05 18.58 -16.14
N PRO A 102 -19.17 19.06 -15.58
CA PRO A 102 -19.70 18.64 -14.26
C PRO A 102 -20.08 17.16 -14.15
N MET A 103 -20.28 16.46 -15.28
CA MET A 103 -20.71 15.05 -15.29
C MET A 103 -19.54 14.04 -15.31
N LYS A 104 -18.30 14.50 -15.52
CA LYS A 104 -17.11 13.65 -15.64
C LYS A 104 -16.12 13.93 -14.51
N TRP A 105 -16.58 13.90 -13.26
CA TRP A 105 -15.77 14.23 -12.05
C TRP A 105 -15.05 13.05 -11.39
N PHE A 106 -15.25 11.80 -11.87
CA PHE A 106 -14.35 10.66 -11.59
C PHE A 106 -13.99 9.77 -12.81
N ASN A 107 -13.96 10.31 -14.04
CA ASN A 107 -13.57 9.58 -15.26
C ASN A 107 -12.11 9.83 -15.67
N ILE A 108 -11.36 8.73 -15.84
CA ILE A 108 -9.98 8.73 -16.34
C ILE A 108 -10.00 8.95 -17.86
N LYS A 109 -9.00 9.65 -18.41
CA LYS A 109 -8.83 9.80 -19.87
C LYS A 109 -8.88 8.43 -20.55
N GLU A 110 -9.67 8.29 -21.61
CA GLU A 110 -9.84 6.99 -22.28
C GLU A 110 -8.52 6.42 -22.83
N CYS A 111 -7.60 7.31 -23.23
CA CYS A 111 -6.26 7.01 -23.72
C CYS A 111 -5.22 6.73 -22.62
N HIS A 112 -5.56 6.90 -21.34
CA HIS A 112 -4.62 6.62 -20.25
C HIS A 112 -4.60 5.12 -19.94
N VAL A 113 -3.42 4.51 -20.02
CA VAL A 113 -3.19 3.14 -19.57
C VAL A 113 -2.85 3.20 -18.08
N PRO A 114 -3.62 2.52 -17.20
CA PRO A 114 -3.33 2.52 -15.77
C PRO A 114 -1.93 1.95 -15.51
N GLY A 115 -1.14 2.68 -14.71
CA GLY A 115 0.23 2.31 -14.35
C GLY A 115 1.34 2.88 -15.26
N GLU A 116 0.99 3.64 -16.29
CA GLU A 116 1.96 4.27 -17.19
C GLU A 116 2.50 5.58 -16.61
N TYR A 117 3.71 5.53 -16.05
CA TYR A 117 4.40 6.70 -15.49
C TYR A 117 5.38 7.38 -16.47
N SER A 118 5.52 6.84 -17.69
CA SER A 118 6.51 7.27 -18.70
C SER A 118 7.95 7.35 -18.16
N PHE A 119 8.24 6.66 -17.05
CA PHE A 119 9.54 6.63 -16.37
C PHE A 119 10.20 5.28 -16.66
N ASP A 120 10.74 5.13 -17.88
CA ASP A 120 11.44 3.92 -18.32
C ASP A 120 12.86 4.25 -18.82
N PRO A 121 13.82 4.49 -17.91
CA PRO A 121 15.23 4.72 -18.29
C PRO A 121 15.96 3.44 -18.74
N LEU A 122 15.40 2.25 -18.48
CA LEU A 122 16.01 0.95 -18.75
C LEU A 122 15.41 0.22 -19.96
N GLY A 123 14.38 0.78 -20.61
CA GLY A 123 13.85 0.32 -21.90
C GLY A 123 13.17 -1.05 -21.87
N PHE A 124 12.75 -1.53 -20.69
CA PHE A 124 12.11 -2.83 -20.53
C PHE A 124 10.71 -2.89 -21.19
N SER A 125 10.15 -1.74 -21.59
CA SER A 125 8.87 -1.65 -22.32
C SER A 125 8.91 -2.11 -23.79
N ASN A 126 10.09 -2.34 -24.38
CA ASN A 126 10.22 -2.65 -25.82
C ASN A 126 9.79 -4.07 -26.22
N THR A 127 9.59 -4.99 -25.28
CA THR A 127 9.07 -6.34 -25.58
C THR A 127 7.61 -6.42 -25.17
N THR A 128 6.70 -6.32 -26.13
CA THR A 128 5.25 -6.25 -25.92
C THR A 128 4.66 -7.48 -25.22
N GLU A 129 5.28 -8.65 -25.37
CA GLU A 129 4.84 -9.88 -24.72
C GLU A 129 5.11 -9.87 -23.21
N SER A 130 6.29 -9.43 -22.79
CA SER A 130 6.70 -9.44 -21.38
C SER A 130 6.03 -8.34 -20.56
N LEU A 131 5.60 -7.24 -21.18
CA LEU A 131 4.92 -6.13 -20.50
C LEU A 131 3.64 -6.60 -19.76
N SER A 132 2.88 -7.50 -20.39
CA SER A 132 1.63 -8.01 -19.79
C SER A 132 1.90 -8.88 -18.55
N ASP A 133 3.00 -9.63 -18.55
CA ASP A 133 3.38 -10.51 -17.44
C ASP A 133 4.04 -9.74 -16.29
N TYR A 134 4.81 -8.69 -16.60
CA TYR A 134 5.30 -7.76 -15.58
C TYR A 134 4.17 -7.05 -14.85
N LYS A 135 3.14 -6.60 -15.56
CA LYS A 135 1.94 -5.98 -14.94
C LYS A 135 1.20 -6.95 -14.02
N ARG A 136 1.06 -8.23 -14.41
CA ARG A 136 0.45 -9.26 -13.56
C ARG A 136 1.27 -9.52 -12.30
N THR A 137 2.59 -9.59 -12.45
CA THR A 137 3.52 -9.82 -11.34
C THR A 137 3.52 -8.65 -10.36
N GLU A 138 3.47 -7.42 -10.86
CA GLU A 138 3.35 -6.21 -10.04
C GLU A 138 2.06 -6.20 -9.22
N LEU A 139 0.91 -6.48 -9.86
CA LEU A 139 -0.38 -6.55 -9.18
C LEU A 139 -0.41 -7.62 -8.09
N PHE A 140 0.13 -8.80 -8.38
CA PHE A 140 0.18 -9.91 -7.42
C PHE A 140 1.00 -9.53 -6.18
N ASN A 141 2.21 -9.01 -6.38
CA ASN A 141 3.06 -8.55 -5.28
C ASN A 141 2.42 -7.37 -4.52
N GLY A 142 1.69 -6.49 -5.21
CA GLY A 142 1.02 -5.35 -4.60
C GLY A 142 -0.08 -5.77 -3.63
N ARG A 143 -0.89 -6.78 -3.99
CA ARG A 143 -1.92 -7.34 -3.10
C ARG A 143 -1.31 -8.00 -1.86
N VAL A 144 -0.23 -8.76 -2.04
CA VAL A 144 0.49 -9.39 -0.93
C VAL A 144 1.10 -8.32 -0.01
N ALA A 145 1.68 -7.25 -0.57
CA ALA A 145 2.24 -6.15 0.21
C ALA A 145 1.18 -5.39 1.01
N MET A 146 -0.01 -5.12 0.44
CA MET A 146 -1.10 -4.48 1.18
C MET A 146 -1.52 -5.28 2.42
N LEU A 147 -1.57 -6.61 2.30
CA LEU A 147 -1.86 -7.49 3.44
C LEU A 147 -0.70 -7.55 4.45
N ALA A 148 0.54 -7.53 3.98
CA ALA A 148 1.72 -7.54 4.84
C ALA A 148 1.81 -6.29 5.72
N VAL A 149 1.66 -5.09 5.13
CA VAL A 149 1.64 -3.82 5.89
C VAL A 149 0.51 -3.82 6.91
N PHE A 150 -0.67 -4.29 6.54
CA PHE A 150 -1.79 -4.40 7.47
C PHE A 150 -1.46 -5.32 8.66
N GLY A 151 -0.82 -6.47 8.41
CA GLY A 151 -0.37 -7.39 9.45
C GLY A 151 0.66 -6.78 10.40
N ILE A 152 1.65 -6.06 9.86
CA ILE A 152 2.68 -5.34 10.63
C ILE A 152 2.03 -4.32 11.58
N ILE A 153 1.11 -3.50 11.07
CA ILE A 153 0.41 -2.49 11.86
C ILE A 153 -0.39 -3.11 13.00
N VAL A 154 -1.15 -4.18 12.73
CA VAL A 154 -1.95 -4.87 13.75
C VAL A 154 -1.06 -5.49 14.84
N GLN A 155 0.07 -6.09 14.45
CA GLN A 155 1.02 -6.69 15.40
C GLN A 155 1.64 -5.65 16.33
N GLU A 156 2.09 -4.50 15.81
CA GLU A 156 2.65 -3.41 16.61
C GLU A 156 1.62 -2.83 17.59
N LEU A 157 0.36 -2.66 17.17
CA LEU A 157 -0.71 -2.13 18.01
C LEU A 157 -1.18 -3.09 19.11
N CYS A 158 -1.13 -4.40 18.88
CA CYS A 158 -1.55 -5.39 19.88
C CYS A 158 -0.43 -5.80 20.85
N THR A 159 0.82 -5.74 20.41
CA THR A 159 1.96 -6.27 21.19
C THR A 159 2.70 -5.16 21.93
N ASP A 160 2.52 -3.89 21.53
CA ASP A 160 3.26 -2.72 22.05
C ASP A 160 4.80 -2.90 22.03
N LYS A 161 5.28 -3.80 21.16
CA LYS A 161 6.69 -4.13 20.94
C LYS A 161 6.97 -4.11 19.44
N THR A 162 8.24 -3.94 19.08
CA THR A 162 8.65 -3.96 17.67
C THR A 162 8.37 -5.34 17.06
N VAL A 163 8.14 -5.37 15.75
CA VAL A 163 7.91 -6.63 15.03
C VAL A 163 9.16 -7.50 15.12
N ILE A 164 10.33 -6.89 15.02
CA ILE A 164 11.61 -7.59 15.11
C ILE A 164 11.83 -8.23 16.48
N ASP A 165 11.51 -7.56 17.59
CA ASP A 165 11.64 -8.16 18.93
C ASP A 165 10.67 -9.34 19.12
N THR A 166 9.52 -9.30 18.46
CA THR A 166 8.54 -10.39 18.48
C THR A 166 9.00 -11.58 17.62
N LEU A 167 9.73 -11.33 16.54
CA LEU A 167 10.26 -12.35 15.64
C LEU A 167 11.60 -12.95 16.13
N VAL A 168 12.45 -12.15 16.78
CA VAL A 168 13.79 -12.55 17.26
C VAL A 168 13.76 -12.98 18.73
N GLY A 169 12.86 -12.42 19.55
CA GLY A 169 12.72 -12.69 21.00
C GLY A 169 12.06 -14.03 21.37
N GLY A 170 12.10 -15.00 20.46
CA GLY A 170 11.75 -16.40 20.70
C GLY A 170 12.95 -17.32 20.98
N MET A 171 14.16 -16.76 21.18
CA MET A 171 15.35 -17.47 21.66
C MET A 171 15.85 -16.87 22.97
#